data_AF-A0A7H1B2K8-F1
#
_entry.id   AF-A0A7H1B2K8-F1
#
_cell.length_a   1.000
_cell.length_b   1.000
_cell.length_c   1.000
_cell.angle_alpha   90.00
_cell.angle_beta   90.00
_cell.angle_gamma   90.00
#
_symmetry.space_group_name_H-M   'P 1'
#
loop_
_entity.id
_entity.type
_entity.pdbx_description
1 polymer ?
#
loop_
_entity_poly.entity_id
_entity_poly.type
_entity_poly.pdbx_seq_one_letter_code
_entity_poly.pdbx_strand_id
1 'polypeptide(L)'
;MRRARSLVTVFVLSAVGVLLLGACGTLRAGSGGTATPTEPARPQTFAPFRVTAARLADDRRTLTVDADVPGPGKTCARDLKAVVTDTSDRTVWVQVTFSALTGGAPHADCRGTATATAQVRLPSPLGHRELAMDTHTVFTMNDAHLPELRLCGERGCHPAPTGCTPASYDQAVAALDVPEHTSRGDEHCDGKWLVFDVSSRMGPACPEGAGPGCGASLGDRWFFKAEKAGWKPVARGTKGGCVDVHRVEPAFPSALCADLPPLERSN
;
A
#
# COMPACT_ATOMS: atom_id res chain seq x y z
N MET A 1 -9.23 45.69 17.09
CA MET A 1 -8.00 46.46 16.79
C MET A 1 -7.55 47.23 18.04
N ARG A 2 -6.41 46.87 18.64
CA ARG A 2 -5.69 47.70 19.62
C ARG A 2 -4.20 47.60 19.32
N ARG A 3 -3.51 48.74 19.27
CA ARG A 3 -2.09 48.84 18.86
C ARG A 3 -1.14 48.64 20.04
N ALA A 4 0.06 48.20 19.66
CA ALA A 4 1.23 47.92 20.47
C ALA A 4 1.65 48.97 21.54
N ARG A 5 2.43 48.49 22.51
CA ARG A 5 3.47 49.26 23.20
C ARG A 5 4.78 48.44 23.19
N SER A 6 5.87 49.08 22.77
CA SER A 6 7.23 48.52 22.74
C SER A 6 7.99 48.81 24.04
N LEU A 7 9.07 48.04 24.29
CA LEU A 7 10.35 48.35 24.98
C LEU A 7 11.21 47.04 24.80
N VAL A 8 12.39 46.97 24.16
CA VAL A 8 13.71 47.62 24.40
C VAL A 8 14.28 47.12 25.75
N THR A 9 15.48 46.52 25.94
CA THR A 9 16.82 46.49 25.26
C THR A 9 17.56 45.18 25.64
N VAL A 10 18.24 44.42 24.77
CA VAL A 10 19.69 44.39 24.39
C VAL A 10 20.76 44.16 25.50
N PHE A 11 21.47 43.02 25.36
CA PHE A 11 22.83 42.57 25.76
C PHE A 11 23.79 43.41 26.64
N VAL A 12 24.55 42.68 27.48
CA VAL A 12 25.95 42.99 27.88
C VAL A 12 26.80 41.69 27.88
N LEU A 13 28.02 41.74 27.32
CA LEU A 13 29.07 40.70 27.42
C LEU A 13 30.11 41.07 28.50
N SER A 14 30.78 40.08 29.07
CA SER A 14 32.06 40.21 29.80
C SER A 14 32.81 38.87 29.73
N ALA A 15 34.15 38.85 29.72
CA ALA A 15 34.93 37.65 29.36
C ALA A 15 36.37 37.62 29.92
N VAL A 16 36.95 36.40 30.02
CA VAL A 16 38.39 36.10 30.30
C VAL A 16 38.82 36.40 31.77
N GLY A 17 39.67 35.65 32.49
CA GLY A 17 40.47 34.40 32.28
C GLY A 17 41.24 34.06 33.60
N VAL A 18 42.42 33.40 33.70
CA VAL A 18 43.27 32.65 32.75
C VAL A 18 44.39 31.84 33.48
N LEU A 19 44.80 30.66 32.94
CA LEU A 19 46.08 29.89 33.13
C LEU A 19 46.55 29.21 34.45
N LEU A 20 47.46 28.23 34.24
CA LEU A 20 48.39 27.49 35.15
C LEU A 20 47.80 26.27 35.90
N LEU A 21 48.38 25.05 35.94
CA LEU A 21 49.54 24.35 35.32
C LEU A 21 49.06 22.90 34.99
N GLY A 22 49.63 22.08 34.11
CA GLY A 22 51.05 21.87 33.78
C GLY A 22 51.57 20.56 34.41
N ALA A 23 51.06 19.40 33.96
CA ALA A 23 51.55 18.08 34.39
C ALA A 23 51.45 17.03 33.27
N CYS A 24 52.56 16.74 32.60
CA CYS A 24 52.67 15.62 31.67
C CYS A 24 52.81 14.29 32.46
N GLY A 25 51.72 13.53 32.56
CA GLY A 25 51.72 12.17 33.13
C GLY A 25 51.57 11.11 32.05
N THR A 26 52.59 10.29 31.84
CA THR A 26 52.58 9.18 30.89
C THR A 26 51.74 8.00 31.39
N LEU A 27 50.42 8.08 31.20
CA LEU A 27 49.53 6.93 31.38
C LEU A 27 49.63 5.99 30.18
N ARG A 28 50.05 4.74 30.47
CA ARG A 28 50.14 3.64 29.50
C ARG A 28 48.85 3.49 28.71
N ALA A 29 48.97 3.13 27.44
CA ALA A 29 47.89 2.53 26.66
C ALA A 29 47.52 1.15 27.26
N GLY A 30 46.76 1.17 28.35
CA GLY A 30 46.03 0.00 28.78
C GLY A 30 44.98 -0.34 27.73
N SER A 31 44.81 -1.63 27.45
CA SER A 31 43.75 -2.17 26.58
C SER A 31 42.36 -2.01 27.22
N GLY A 32 41.99 -0.77 27.53
CA GLY A 32 40.62 -0.38 27.82
C GLY A 32 39.87 -0.32 26.50
N GLY A 33 39.48 -1.48 25.98
CA GLY A 33 38.43 -1.54 24.99
C GLY A 33 37.21 -0.87 25.61
N THR A 34 36.89 0.34 25.16
CA THR A 34 35.73 1.08 25.62
C THR A 34 34.52 0.29 25.18
N ALA A 35 34.02 -0.58 26.07
CA ALA A 35 32.74 -1.22 25.90
C ALA A 35 31.74 -0.06 25.79
N THR A 36 31.31 0.22 24.55
CA THR A 36 30.27 1.21 24.28
C THR A 36 29.14 0.93 25.25
N PRO A 37 28.65 1.92 26.02
CA PRO A 37 27.63 1.67 27.02
C PRO A 37 26.45 0.95 26.36
N THR A 38 26.33 -0.35 26.64
CA THR A 38 25.24 -1.16 26.09
C THR A 38 23.98 -0.61 26.72
N GLU A 39 23.17 0.11 25.92
CA GLU A 39 21.96 0.71 26.42
C GLU A 39 21.12 -0.37 27.11
N PRO A 40 20.73 -0.18 28.39
CA PRO A 40 20.01 -1.21 29.13
C PRO A 40 18.73 -1.56 28.39
N ALA A 41 18.47 -2.86 28.24
CA ALA A 41 17.34 -3.35 27.46
C ALA A 41 16.01 -2.78 27.99
N ARG A 42 15.29 -2.02 27.16
CA ARG A 42 14.03 -1.36 27.52
C ARG A 42 12.87 -1.92 26.71
N PRO A 43 11.69 -2.17 27.31
CA PRO A 43 10.49 -2.50 26.55
C PRO A 43 10.05 -1.33 25.68
N GLN A 44 9.78 -1.59 24.41
CA GLN A 44 9.20 -0.64 23.46
C GLN A 44 8.14 -1.34 22.60
N THR A 45 7.11 -0.59 22.22
CA THR A 45 5.99 -1.07 21.41
C THR A 45 6.23 -0.81 19.91
N PHE A 46 5.88 -1.80 19.08
CA PHE A 46 6.07 -1.80 17.64
C PHE A 46 4.82 -2.29 16.91
N ALA A 47 4.62 -1.85 15.67
CA ALA A 47 3.71 -2.49 14.73
C ALA A 47 4.34 -3.80 14.20
N PRO A 48 3.55 -4.82 13.84
CA PRO A 48 4.04 -6.02 13.17
C PRO A 48 4.66 -5.69 11.79
N PHE A 49 5.38 -6.65 11.20
CA PHE A 49 5.86 -6.52 9.82
C PHE A 49 4.70 -6.42 8.81
N ARG A 50 3.62 -7.17 9.08
CA ARG A 50 2.33 -7.12 8.38
C ARG A 50 1.28 -7.89 9.18
N VAL A 51 0.01 -7.55 8.99
CA VAL A 51 -1.12 -8.43 9.33
C VAL A 51 -1.36 -9.37 8.14
N THR A 52 -1.48 -10.67 8.40
CA THR A 52 -1.59 -11.72 7.36
C THR A 52 -2.99 -12.28 7.21
N ALA A 53 -3.76 -12.35 8.31
CA ALA A 53 -5.14 -12.84 8.30
C ALA A 53 -5.99 -12.18 9.39
N ALA A 54 -7.29 -12.11 9.15
CA ALA A 54 -8.28 -11.71 10.13
C ALA A 54 -9.49 -12.65 10.04
N ARG A 55 -9.84 -13.31 11.14
CA ARG A 55 -10.99 -14.20 11.27
C ARG A 55 -12.06 -13.58 12.15
N LEU A 56 -13.31 -13.63 11.74
CA LEU A 56 -14.45 -13.20 12.53
C LEU A 56 -15.24 -14.40 13.06
N ALA A 57 -15.41 -14.47 14.39
CA ALA A 57 -16.18 -15.51 15.06
C ALA A 57 -17.70 -15.40 14.80
N ASP A 58 -18.43 -16.46 15.15
CA ASP A 58 -19.89 -16.58 14.95
C ASP A 58 -20.71 -15.50 15.66
N ASP A 59 -20.18 -14.92 16.74
CA ASP A 59 -20.80 -13.77 17.44
C ASP A 59 -20.72 -12.45 16.65
N ARG A 60 -20.11 -12.49 15.46
CA ARG A 60 -19.93 -11.39 14.49
C ARG A 60 -19.15 -10.19 15.04
N ARG A 61 -18.51 -10.34 16.20
CA ARG A 61 -17.84 -9.26 16.95
C ARG A 61 -16.43 -9.60 17.42
N THR A 62 -16.10 -10.87 17.63
CA THR A 62 -14.77 -11.28 18.08
C THR A 62 -13.90 -11.55 16.86
N LEU A 63 -12.84 -10.77 16.72
CA LEU A 63 -11.82 -10.93 15.70
C LEU A 63 -10.61 -11.65 16.27
N THR A 64 -10.08 -12.61 15.52
CA THR A 64 -8.74 -13.19 15.70
C THR A 64 -7.86 -12.68 14.56
N VAL A 65 -6.68 -12.16 14.87
CA VAL A 65 -5.80 -11.46 13.93
C VAL A 65 -4.43 -12.10 13.96
N ASP A 66 -3.94 -12.54 12.81
CA ASP A 66 -2.58 -13.07 12.67
C ASP A 66 -1.66 -12.00 12.09
N ALA A 67 -0.48 -11.86 12.68
CA ALA A 67 0.52 -10.89 12.28
C ALA A 67 1.92 -11.47 12.32
N ASP A 68 2.75 -11.07 11.37
CA ASP A 68 4.15 -11.50 11.29
C ASP A 68 5.03 -10.57 12.14
N VAL A 69 5.81 -11.17 13.03
CA VAL A 69 6.64 -10.49 14.04
C VAL A 69 8.04 -11.10 14.12
N PRO A 70 9.04 -10.42 14.73
CA PRO A 70 10.36 -11.00 14.98
C PRO A 70 10.27 -12.30 15.79
N GLY A 71 10.96 -13.36 15.36
CA GLY A 71 10.91 -14.66 16.03
C GLY A 71 11.80 -15.73 15.39
N PRO A 72 11.73 -16.99 15.87
CA PRO A 72 10.71 -17.57 16.77
C PRO A 72 10.97 -17.41 18.28
N GLY A 73 12.01 -16.70 18.71
CA GLY A 73 12.30 -16.53 20.14
C GLY A 73 11.17 -15.86 20.92
N LYS A 74 10.78 -16.44 22.08
CA LYS A 74 9.67 -15.95 22.93
C LYS A 74 9.87 -14.54 23.50
N THR A 75 11.07 -13.99 23.41
CA THR A 75 11.44 -12.64 23.86
C THR A 75 11.48 -11.61 22.72
N CYS A 76 11.46 -12.07 21.47
CA CYS A 76 11.62 -11.24 20.27
C CYS A 76 10.38 -10.38 20.00
N ALA A 77 9.20 -10.97 20.18
CA ALA A 77 7.92 -10.29 20.17
C ALA A 77 7.05 -10.83 21.30
N ARG A 78 6.58 -9.95 22.18
CA ARG A 78 5.74 -10.27 23.33
C ARG A 78 4.46 -9.46 23.28
N ASP A 79 3.43 -9.92 23.96
CA ASP A 79 2.21 -9.15 24.22
C ASP A 79 1.56 -8.56 22.94
N LEU A 80 1.48 -9.36 21.87
CA LEU A 80 0.78 -8.96 20.64
C LEU A 80 -0.68 -8.66 21.00
N LYS A 81 -1.12 -7.45 20.68
CA LYS A 81 -2.40 -6.89 21.05
C LYS A 81 -3.05 -6.24 19.83
N ALA A 82 -4.35 -6.48 19.66
CA ALA A 82 -5.19 -5.77 18.71
C ALA A 82 -6.18 -4.89 19.49
N VAL A 83 -6.38 -3.64 19.07
CA VAL A 83 -7.25 -2.67 19.75
C VAL A 83 -8.06 -1.90 18.73
N VAL A 84 -9.38 -1.81 18.91
CA VAL A 84 -10.22 -0.89 18.12
C VAL A 84 -9.84 0.54 18.51
N THR A 85 -9.35 1.32 17.55
CA THR A 85 -8.93 2.72 17.75
C THR A 85 -10.01 3.71 17.35
N ASP A 86 -10.80 3.41 16.32
CA ASP A 86 -11.91 4.24 15.86
C ASP A 86 -12.98 3.41 15.12
N THR A 87 -14.19 3.98 14.96
CA THR A 87 -15.28 3.39 14.18
C THR A 87 -16.11 4.44 13.45
N SER A 88 -16.45 4.15 12.20
CA SER A 88 -17.44 4.88 11.41
C SER A 88 -18.55 3.93 10.92
N ASP A 89 -19.52 4.50 10.19
CA ASP A 89 -20.56 3.73 9.50
C ASP A 89 -20.00 2.80 8.41
N ARG A 90 -18.78 3.05 7.90
CA ARG A 90 -18.17 2.27 6.80
C ARG A 90 -16.95 1.45 7.19
N THR A 91 -16.25 1.82 8.26
CA THR A 91 -14.94 1.24 8.59
C THR A 91 -14.78 1.10 10.10
N VAL A 92 -14.15 0.02 10.55
CA VAL A 92 -13.63 -0.14 11.90
C VAL A 92 -12.11 -0.20 11.83
N TRP A 93 -11.44 0.69 12.56
CA TRP A 93 -9.99 0.73 12.63
C TRP A 93 -9.49 -0.07 13.82
N VAL A 94 -8.55 -0.99 13.57
CA VAL A 94 -7.87 -1.80 14.57
C VAL A 94 -6.37 -1.60 14.43
N GLN A 95 -5.73 -1.15 15.51
CA GLN A 95 -4.28 -1.08 15.58
C GLN A 95 -3.73 -2.40 16.15
N VAL A 96 -2.69 -2.94 15.51
CA VAL A 96 -1.99 -4.15 15.98
C VAL A 96 -0.59 -3.77 16.46
N THR A 97 -0.22 -4.20 17.66
CA THR A 97 1.08 -3.89 18.26
C THR A 97 1.64 -5.03 19.09
N PHE A 98 2.96 -5.21 19.11
CA PHE A 98 3.68 -6.06 20.06
C PHE A 98 4.72 -5.26 20.84
N SER A 99 5.25 -5.84 21.92
CA SER A 99 6.34 -5.28 22.71
C SER A 99 7.62 -6.09 22.56
N ALA A 100 8.75 -5.41 22.33
CA ALA A 100 10.08 -6.01 22.25
C ALA A 100 11.07 -5.26 23.16
N LEU A 101 12.25 -5.84 23.40
CA LEU A 101 13.35 -5.13 24.03
C LEU A 101 14.17 -4.39 22.98
N THR A 102 14.43 -3.10 23.20
CA THR A 102 15.44 -2.31 22.47
C THR A 102 16.67 -2.07 23.34
N GLY A 103 17.83 -1.94 22.71
CA GLY A 103 19.13 -1.95 23.38
C GLY A 103 19.72 -3.36 23.50
N GLY A 104 21.04 -3.47 23.44
CA GLY A 104 21.75 -4.76 23.38
C GLY A 104 21.94 -5.31 21.96
N ALA A 105 22.71 -6.41 21.87
CA ALA A 105 22.93 -7.11 20.60
C ALA A 105 21.68 -7.96 20.24
N PRO A 106 21.19 -7.95 18.99
CA PRO A 106 20.05 -8.75 18.59
C PRO A 106 20.32 -10.25 18.79
N HIS A 107 19.48 -10.92 19.58
CA HIS A 107 19.55 -12.38 19.72
C HIS A 107 19.31 -13.06 18.36
N ALA A 108 20.04 -14.15 18.11
CA ALA A 108 20.06 -14.80 16.80
C ALA A 108 18.69 -15.39 16.39
N ASP A 109 17.90 -15.83 17.37
CA ASP A 109 16.53 -16.34 17.25
C ASP A 109 15.46 -15.24 17.07
N CYS A 110 15.86 -13.96 17.01
CA CYS A 110 14.98 -12.83 16.67
C CYS A 110 15.19 -12.31 15.23
N ARG A 111 16.07 -12.94 14.44
CA ARG A 111 16.36 -12.53 13.05
C ARG A 111 15.39 -13.11 12.03
N GLY A 112 14.61 -14.11 12.42
CA GLY A 112 13.57 -14.70 11.59
C GLY A 112 12.22 -14.00 11.80
N THR A 113 11.22 -14.53 11.10
CA THR A 113 9.82 -14.15 11.25
C THR A 113 9.05 -15.29 11.88
N ALA A 114 8.14 -14.96 12.79
CA ALA A 114 7.13 -15.87 13.32
C ALA A 114 5.76 -15.22 13.22
N THR A 115 4.72 -16.04 13.07
CA THR A 115 3.34 -15.55 13.15
C THR A 115 2.89 -15.56 14.60
N ALA A 116 2.30 -14.45 15.05
CA ALA A 116 1.68 -14.31 16.35
C ALA A 116 0.21 -13.89 16.18
N THR A 117 -0.64 -14.29 17.12
CA THR A 117 -2.10 -14.11 17.02
C THR A 117 -2.61 -13.25 18.19
N ALA A 118 -3.44 -12.26 17.89
CA ALA A 118 -4.14 -11.43 18.86
C ALA A 118 -5.66 -11.54 18.70
N GLN A 119 -6.42 -11.25 19.75
CA GLN A 119 -7.87 -11.14 19.69
C GLN A 119 -8.34 -9.73 20.05
N VAL A 120 -9.42 -9.28 19.41
CA VAL A 120 -10.09 -8.01 19.72
C VAL A 120 -11.60 -8.16 19.57
N ARG A 121 -12.37 -7.53 20.46
CA ARG A 121 -13.83 -7.50 20.40
C ARG A 121 -14.33 -6.17 19.85
N LEU A 122 -15.07 -6.22 18.76
CA LEU A 122 -15.71 -5.06 18.14
C LEU A 122 -16.85 -4.50 19.01
N PRO A 123 -17.06 -3.16 19.04
CA PRO A 123 -18.14 -2.55 19.79
C PRO A 123 -19.54 -2.95 19.27
N SER A 124 -19.65 -3.19 17.96
CA SER A 124 -20.85 -3.69 17.28
C SER A 124 -20.46 -4.71 16.20
N PRO A 125 -21.39 -5.57 15.71
CA PRO A 125 -21.08 -6.54 14.67
C PRO A 125 -20.46 -5.90 13.43
N LEU A 126 -19.46 -6.55 12.79
CA LEU A 126 -18.70 -5.93 11.69
C LEU A 126 -19.64 -5.44 10.57
N GLY A 127 -20.61 -6.25 10.16
CA GLY A 127 -21.65 -5.87 9.20
C GLY A 127 -21.11 -5.65 7.79
N HIS A 128 -21.60 -4.61 7.10
CA HIS A 128 -21.08 -4.26 5.77
C HIS A 128 -19.76 -3.49 5.81
N ARG A 129 -19.22 -3.21 7.02
CA ARG A 129 -18.04 -2.36 7.21
C ARG A 129 -16.75 -3.08 6.86
N GLU A 130 -15.81 -2.29 6.37
CA GLU A 130 -14.41 -2.67 6.23
C GLU A 130 -13.73 -2.73 7.60
N LEU A 131 -12.74 -3.61 7.72
CA LEU A 131 -11.86 -3.71 8.88
C LEU A 131 -10.47 -3.22 8.45
N ALA A 132 -10.15 -1.98 8.79
CA ALA A 132 -8.84 -1.39 8.52
C ALA A 132 -7.85 -1.75 9.64
N MET A 133 -6.70 -2.29 9.25
CA MET A 133 -5.63 -2.74 10.12
C MET A 133 -4.33 -2.06 9.73
N ASP A 134 -3.76 -1.36 10.71
CA ASP A 134 -2.64 -0.44 10.54
C ASP A 134 -2.90 0.51 9.34
N THR A 135 -1.88 0.93 8.59
CA THR A 135 -2.05 1.99 7.58
C THR A 135 -2.57 1.53 6.21
N HIS A 136 -2.41 0.24 5.85
CA HIS A 136 -2.62 -0.23 4.47
C HIS A 136 -3.31 -1.60 4.35
N THR A 137 -3.56 -2.33 5.44
CA THR A 137 -4.19 -3.66 5.37
C THR A 137 -5.68 -3.51 5.63
N VAL A 138 -6.54 -3.83 4.67
CA VAL A 138 -8.00 -3.74 4.85
C VAL A 138 -8.64 -5.07 4.56
N PHE A 139 -9.56 -5.51 5.42
CA PHE A 139 -10.32 -6.75 5.27
C PHE A 139 -11.82 -6.46 5.14
N THR A 140 -12.56 -7.38 4.51
CA THR A 140 -14.02 -7.28 4.36
C THR A 140 -14.70 -8.64 4.48
N MET A 141 -16.00 -8.62 4.79
CA MET A 141 -16.87 -9.80 4.70
C MET A 141 -17.50 -10.01 3.31
N ASN A 142 -17.39 -9.02 2.43
CA ASN A 142 -18.01 -9.09 1.11
C ASN A 142 -17.28 -10.11 0.23
N ASP A 143 -18.00 -11.15 -0.19
CA ASP A 143 -17.47 -12.35 -0.87
C ASP A 143 -16.38 -13.10 -0.05
N ALA A 144 -16.45 -13.06 1.28
CA ALA A 144 -15.53 -13.78 2.16
C ALA A 144 -16.07 -15.16 2.58
N HIS A 145 -15.18 -16.16 2.68
CA HIS A 145 -15.49 -17.50 3.18
C HIS A 145 -15.23 -17.56 4.69
N LEU A 146 -16.26 -17.21 5.47
CA LEU A 146 -16.18 -17.14 6.94
C LEU A 146 -15.70 -18.48 7.56
N PRO A 147 -14.92 -18.45 8.66
CA PRO A 147 -14.61 -17.28 9.48
C PRO A 147 -13.55 -16.33 8.90
N GLU A 148 -12.80 -16.73 7.87
CA GLU A 148 -11.78 -15.89 7.25
C GLU A 148 -12.41 -14.67 6.57
N LEU A 149 -11.86 -13.48 6.86
CA LEU A 149 -12.20 -12.25 6.14
C LEU A 149 -11.36 -12.15 4.86
N ARG A 150 -11.96 -11.61 3.80
CA ARG A 150 -11.24 -11.38 2.54
C ARG A 150 -10.33 -10.17 2.68
N LEU A 151 -9.03 -10.34 2.46
CA LEU A 151 -8.10 -9.24 2.27
C LEU A 151 -8.49 -8.44 1.01
N CYS A 152 -8.50 -7.13 1.14
CA CYS A 152 -8.82 -6.21 0.05
C CYS A 152 -7.56 -5.94 -0.79
N GLY A 153 -7.70 -5.99 -2.11
CA GLY A 153 -6.60 -5.68 -3.03
C GLY A 153 -6.42 -4.18 -3.22
N GLU A 154 -5.54 -3.81 -4.15
CA GLU A 154 -5.19 -2.42 -4.50
C GLU A 154 -6.41 -1.55 -4.89
N ARG A 155 -7.49 -2.19 -5.34
CA ARG A 155 -8.79 -1.57 -5.71
C ARG A 155 -9.71 -1.29 -4.51
N GLY A 156 -9.24 -1.53 -3.28
CA GLY A 156 -10.05 -1.50 -2.06
C GLY A 156 -10.97 -2.72 -1.91
N CYS A 157 -11.83 -2.70 -0.90
CA CYS A 157 -12.75 -3.81 -0.62
C CYS A 157 -13.99 -3.79 -1.53
N HIS A 158 -14.35 -2.58 -1.97
CA HIS A 158 -15.44 -2.26 -2.88
C HIS A 158 -14.86 -1.69 -4.18
N PRO A 159 -14.38 -2.55 -5.11
CA PRO A 159 -14.06 -2.10 -6.45
C PRO A 159 -15.26 -1.34 -7.03
N ALA A 160 -15.01 -0.21 -7.72
CA ALA A 160 -16.05 0.53 -8.42
C ALA A 160 -16.93 -0.42 -9.25
N PRO A 161 -18.27 -0.26 -9.24
CA PRO A 161 -19.13 -1.14 -10.02
C PRO A 161 -18.76 -1.06 -11.51
N THR A 162 -18.64 -2.23 -12.14
CA THR A 162 -18.46 -2.34 -13.58
C THR A 162 -19.67 -1.73 -14.30
N GLY A 163 -19.42 -0.85 -15.26
CA GLY A 163 -20.46 -0.15 -15.99
C GLY A 163 -19.87 0.91 -16.91
N CYS A 164 -20.73 1.58 -17.67
CA CYS A 164 -20.29 2.52 -18.70
C CYS A 164 -20.11 3.93 -18.12
N THR A 165 -19.09 4.11 -17.27
CA THR A 165 -18.78 5.38 -16.59
C THR A 165 -17.27 5.61 -16.49
N PRO A 166 -16.78 6.87 -16.49
CA PRO A 166 -15.35 7.17 -16.44
C PRO A 166 -14.60 6.47 -15.30
N ALA A 167 -15.11 6.52 -14.07
CA ALA A 167 -14.47 5.87 -12.92
C ALA A 167 -14.41 4.32 -13.03
N SER A 168 -15.36 3.72 -13.74
CA SER A 168 -15.34 2.28 -14.04
C SER A 168 -14.29 1.95 -15.10
N TYR A 169 -14.05 2.85 -16.06
CA TYR A 169 -13.01 2.71 -17.07
C TYR A 169 -11.62 3.01 -16.50
N ASP A 170 -11.48 3.94 -15.57
CA ASP A 170 -10.23 4.17 -14.83
C ASP A 170 -9.84 2.94 -14.01
N GLN A 171 -10.82 2.27 -13.39
CA GLN A 171 -10.61 0.94 -12.80
C GLN A 171 -10.16 -0.08 -13.85
N ALA A 172 -10.70 -0.06 -15.08
CA ALA A 172 -10.25 -0.99 -16.12
C ALA A 172 -8.82 -0.71 -16.59
N VAL A 173 -8.40 0.56 -16.70
CA VAL A 173 -7.00 0.95 -16.98
C VAL A 173 -6.09 0.49 -15.85
N ALA A 174 -6.46 0.71 -14.59
CA ALA A 174 -5.75 0.18 -13.42
C ALA A 174 -5.83 -1.35 -13.26
N ALA A 175 -6.38 -2.09 -14.25
CA ALA A 175 -6.33 -3.56 -14.32
C ALA A 175 -5.18 -4.05 -15.22
N LEU A 176 -4.57 -3.12 -15.95
CA LEU A 176 -3.51 -3.37 -16.90
C LEU A 176 -2.17 -3.02 -16.25
N ASP A 177 -1.16 -3.84 -16.53
CA ASP A 177 0.25 -3.51 -16.26
C ASP A 177 0.75 -2.53 -17.33
N VAL A 178 0.33 -1.27 -17.21
CA VAL A 178 0.62 -0.18 -18.17
C VAL A 178 1.24 1.03 -17.46
N PRO A 179 2.09 1.83 -18.14
CA PRO A 179 2.69 3.02 -17.55
C PRO A 179 1.67 4.04 -17.03
N GLU A 180 2.03 4.77 -15.97
CA GLU A 180 1.20 5.78 -15.29
C GLU A 180 0.74 6.94 -16.20
N HIS A 181 1.38 7.12 -17.36
CA HIS A 181 1.02 8.14 -18.37
C HIS A 181 0.37 7.55 -19.63
N THR A 182 -0.31 6.42 -19.48
CA THR A 182 -1.13 5.81 -20.53
C THR A 182 -2.45 6.59 -20.69
N SER A 183 -2.71 7.12 -21.89
CA SER A 183 -4.01 7.70 -22.22
C SER A 183 -4.96 6.66 -22.80
N ARG A 184 -6.26 6.85 -22.56
CA ARG A 184 -7.37 6.04 -23.09
C ARG A 184 -7.95 6.73 -24.34
N GLY A 185 -8.22 5.94 -25.38
CA GLY A 185 -8.75 6.36 -26.68
C GLY A 185 -10.25 6.09 -26.82
N ASP A 186 -10.68 5.55 -27.96
CA ASP A 186 -12.09 5.20 -28.20
C ASP A 186 -12.58 4.12 -27.22
N GLU A 187 -13.85 4.21 -26.81
CA GLU A 187 -14.46 3.42 -25.74
C GLU A 187 -15.85 2.90 -26.13
N HIS A 188 -16.07 1.59 -26.06
CA HIS A 188 -17.38 0.98 -26.29
C HIS A 188 -17.73 0.01 -25.15
N CYS A 189 -18.93 0.16 -24.58
CA CYS A 189 -19.37 -0.54 -23.38
C CYS A 189 -20.87 -0.90 -23.45
N ASP A 190 -21.24 -2.09 -22.99
CA ASP A 190 -22.64 -2.52 -22.79
C ASP A 190 -23.01 -2.78 -21.31
N GLY A 191 -22.06 -2.54 -20.39
CA GLY A 191 -22.18 -2.77 -18.95
C GLY A 191 -21.78 -4.19 -18.50
N LYS A 192 -21.59 -5.14 -19.41
CA LYS A 192 -21.03 -6.48 -19.16
C LYS A 192 -19.67 -6.67 -19.84
N TRP A 193 -19.47 -5.97 -20.95
CA TRP A 193 -18.30 -5.96 -21.79
C TRP A 193 -17.86 -4.52 -22.02
N LEU A 194 -16.55 -4.38 -22.18
CA LEU A 194 -15.88 -3.12 -22.43
C LEU A 194 -14.74 -3.38 -23.40
N VAL A 195 -14.59 -2.51 -24.39
CA VAL A 195 -13.37 -2.40 -25.20
C VAL A 195 -12.94 -0.95 -25.21
N PHE A 196 -11.65 -0.72 -25.03
CA PHE A 196 -11.04 0.58 -25.29
C PHE A 196 -9.61 0.45 -25.76
N ASP A 197 -9.17 1.50 -26.43
CA ASP A 197 -7.80 1.63 -26.87
C ASP A 197 -6.97 2.33 -25.78
N VAL A 198 -5.75 1.84 -25.55
CA VAL A 198 -4.75 2.50 -24.72
C VAL A 198 -3.59 2.93 -25.59
N SER A 199 -3.08 4.13 -25.37
CA SER A 199 -1.89 4.64 -26.04
C SER A 199 -0.84 5.05 -25.01
N SER A 200 0.26 4.31 -24.97
CA SER A 200 1.45 4.71 -24.20
C SER A 200 2.38 5.54 -25.10
N ARG A 201 2.55 6.83 -24.76
CA ARG A 201 3.61 7.66 -25.36
C ARG A 201 4.95 7.32 -24.72
N MET A 202 6.04 7.46 -25.46
CA MET A 202 7.42 7.21 -24.99
C MET A 202 7.98 8.33 -24.07
N GLY A 203 7.19 8.73 -23.07
CA GLY A 203 7.59 9.57 -21.93
C GLY A 203 7.89 11.05 -22.21
N PRO A 204 7.94 11.90 -21.16
CA PRO A 204 8.35 13.31 -21.29
C PRO A 204 9.84 13.48 -21.63
N ALA A 205 10.63 12.40 -21.57
CA ALA A 205 12.05 12.38 -21.94
C ALA A 205 12.29 12.41 -23.46
N CYS A 206 11.26 12.14 -24.27
CA CYS A 206 11.33 12.12 -25.74
C CYS A 206 10.28 13.10 -26.32
N PRO A 207 10.54 14.42 -26.37
CA PRO A 207 9.66 15.35 -27.06
C PRO A 207 9.50 14.99 -28.54
N GLU A 208 8.33 15.28 -29.12
CA GLU A 208 8.09 15.06 -30.55
C GLU A 208 9.18 15.75 -31.40
N GLY A 209 9.79 14.99 -32.32
CA GLY A 209 10.90 15.47 -33.14
C GLY A 209 12.30 15.45 -32.48
N ALA A 210 12.44 15.09 -31.21
CA ALA A 210 13.76 15.05 -30.53
C ALA A 210 14.65 13.87 -30.98
N GLY A 211 14.11 12.89 -31.70
CA GLY A 211 14.83 11.76 -32.27
C GLY A 211 13.90 10.72 -32.90
N PRO A 212 14.44 9.73 -33.64
CA PRO A 212 13.66 8.57 -34.09
C PRO A 212 12.99 7.88 -32.90
N GLY A 213 11.70 7.56 -32.99
CA GLY A 213 10.92 6.98 -31.89
C GLY A 213 10.35 7.98 -30.87
N CYS A 214 10.74 9.26 -30.84
CA CYS A 214 10.13 10.21 -29.89
C CYS A 214 8.69 10.62 -30.24
N GLY A 215 8.23 10.35 -31.46
CA GLY A 215 6.82 10.45 -31.86
C GLY A 215 6.04 9.12 -31.74
N ALA A 216 6.69 8.04 -31.30
CA ALA A 216 6.09 6.72 -31.23
C ALA A 216 5.05 6.62 -30.12
N SER A 217 3.93 5.99 -30.45
CA SER A 217 2.90 5.57 -29.49
C SER A 217 2.54 4.13 -29.75
N LEU A 218 2.64 3.31 -28.71
CA LEU A 218 2.10 1.95 -28.74
C LEU A 218 0.61 2.04 -28.44
N GLY A 219 -0.20 1.88 -29.49
CA GLY A 219 -1.64 1.65 -29.40
C GLY A 219 -1.93 0.17 -29.19
N ASP A 220 -2.68 -0.15 -28.14
CA ASP A 220 -3.20 -1.49 -27.87
C ASP A 220 -4.70 -1.43 -27.58
N ARG A 221 -5.46 -2.34 -28.18
CA ARG A 221 -6.89 -2.51 -27.89
C ARG A 221 -7.05 -3.57 -26.83
N TRP A 222 -7.69 -3.21 -25.72
CA TRP A 222 -8.00 -4.13 -24.63
C TRP A 222 -9.49 -4.43 -24.54
N PHE A 223 -9.81 -5.70 -24.32
CA PHE A 223 -11.16 -6.20 -24.21
C PHE A 223 -11.37 -6.79 -22.82
N PHE A 224 -12.46 -6.42 -22.15
CA PHE A 224 -12.73 -6.75 -20.76
C PHE A 224 -14.12 -7.34 -20.55
N LYS A 225 -14.22 -8.19 -19.53
CA LYS A 225 -15.48 -8.73 -19.00
C LYS A 225 -15.72 -8.18 -17.59
N ALA A 226 -16.96 -7.85 -17.29
CA ALA A 226 -17.38 -7.47 -15.95
C ALA A 226 -17.36 -8.71 -15.03
N GLU A 227 -16.57 -8.67 -13.96
CA GLU A 227 -16.62 -9.64 -12.85
C GLU A 227 -16.88 -8.90 -11.52
N LYS A 228 -17.21 -9.63 -10.45
CA LYS A 228 -17.44 -9.04 -9.11
C LYS A 228 -16.28 -8.19 -8.60
N ALA A 229 -15.05 -8.52 -9.00
CA ALA A 229 -13.83 -7.82 -8.60
C ALA A 229 -13.52 -6.56 -9.44
N GLY A 230 -14.40 -6.21 -10.39
CA GLY A 230 -14.19 -5.16 -11.38
C GLY A 230 -14.00 -5.71 -12.79
N TRP A 231 -13.53 -4.87 -13.71
CA TRP A 231 -13.19 -5.29 -15.07
C TRP A 231 -11.98 -6.23 -15.09
N LYS A 232 -12.13 -7.36 -15.78
CA LYS A 232 -11.08 -8.34 -16.04
C LYS A 232 -10.64 -8.29 -17.49
N PRO A 233 -9.34 -8.14 -17.80
CA PRO A 233 -8.83 -8.26 -19.16
C PRO A 233 -9.05 -9.67 -19.71
N VAL A 234 -9.51 -9.77 -20.96
CA VAL A 234 -9.81 -11.02 -21.67
C VAL A 234 -8.92 -11.18 -22.90
N ALA A 235 -8.71 -10.10 -23.65
CA ALA A 235 -7.85 -10.09 -24.82
C ALA A 235 -7.15 -8.73 -24.99
N ARG A 236 -6.02 -8.77 -25.70
CA ARG A 236 -5.26 -7.62 -26.21
C ARG A 236 -5.05 -7.82 -27.71
N GLY A 237 -5.15 -6.75 -28.50
CA GLY A 237 -4.96 -6.83 -29.94
C GLY A 237 -4.65 -5.48 -30.57
N THR A 238 -4.35 -5.50 -31.87
CA THR A 238 -4.20 -4.29 -32.70
C THR A 238 -4.96 -4.39 -34.02
N LYS A 239 -5.69 -5.49 -34.27
CA LYS A 239 -6.50 -5.64 -35.48
C LYS A 239 -7.79 -4.84 -35.36
N GLY A 240 -8.30 -4.42 -36.53
CA GLY A 240 -9.66 -3.90 -36.64
C GLY A 240 -10.70 -4.98 -36.43
N GLY A 241 -11.92 -4.58 -36.11
CA GLY A 241 -13.00 -5.51 -35.81
C GLY A 241 -12.79 -6.26 -34.50
N CYS A 242 -13.50 -7.39 -34.36
CA CYS A 242 -13.50 -8.24 -33.17
C CYS A 242 -12.50 -9.42 -33.26
N VAL A 243 -11.59 -9.41 -34.24
CA VAL A 243 -10.79 -10.58 -34.64
C VAL A 243 -9.93 -11.15 -33.50
N ASP A 244 -9.23 -10.29 -32.74
CA ASP A 244 -8.33 -10.76 -31.70
C ASP A 244 -9.06 -11.24 -30.44
N VAL A 245 -10.25 -10.68 -30.13
CA VAL A 245 -11.06 -11.08 -28.98
C VAL A 245 -11.87 -12.35 -29.25
N HIS A 246 -12.53 -12.48 -30.41
CA HIS A 246 -13.36 -13.67 -30.73
C HIS A 246 -12.56 -14.96 -30.82
N ARG A 247 -11.24 -14.88 -31.04
CA ARG A 247 -10.32 -16.03 -30.94
C ARG A 247 -10.20 -16.60 -29.51
N VAL A 248 -10.44 -15.78 -28.49
CA VAL A 248 -10.27 -16.13 -27.06
C VAL A 248 -11.60 -16.21 -26.33
N GLU A 249 -12.52 -15.29 -26.63
CA GLU A 249 -13.86 -15.18 -26.05
C GLU A 249 -14.87 -14.92 -27.19
N PRO A 250 -15.39 -15.99 -27.84
CA PRO A 250 -16.36 -15.88 -28.92
C PRO A 250 -17.68 -15.22 -28.51
N ALA A 251 -17.99 -15.14 -27.20
CA ALA A 251 -19.20 -14.50 -26.68
C ALA A 251 -19.10 -12.96 -26.59
N PHE A 252 -17.95 -12.35 -26.95
CA PHE A 252 -17.80 -10.90 -26.95
C PHE A 252 -18.78 -10.23 -27.95
N PRO A 253 -19.54 -9.19 -27.58
CA PRO A 253 -20.54 -8.60 -28.48
C PRO A 253 -19.91 -7.90 -29.68
N SER A 254 -20.23 -8.37 -30.89
CA SER A 254 -19.67 -7.79 -32.13
C SER A 254 -19.96 -6.29 -32.27
N ALA A 255 -21.10 -5.82 -31.77
CA ALA A 255 -21.51 -4.41 -31.83
C ALA A 255 -20.57 -3.44 -31.09
N LEU A 256 -19.71 -3.93 -30.18
CA LEU A 256 -18.73 -3.09 -29.48
C LEU A 256 -17.42 -2.93 -30.26
N CYS A 257 -17.16 -3.75 -31.28
CA CYS A 257 -15.88 -3.78 -31.97
C CYS A 257 -15.94 -3.86 -33.51
N ALA A 258 -17.11 -4.09 -34.12
CA ALA A 258 -17.24 -4.33 -35.56
C ALA A 258 -16.65 -3.20 -36.42
N ASP A 259 -16.93 -1.95 -36.07
CA ASP A 259 -16.52 -0.76 -36.83
C ASP A 259 -15.17 -0.18 -36.38
N LEU A 260 -14.49 -0.81 -35.40
CA LEU A 260 -13.22 -0.31 -34.89
C LEU A 260 -12.08 -0.54 -35.90
N PRO A 261 -11.32 0.50 -36.28
CA PRO A 261 -10.20 0.36 -37.21
C PRO A 261 -9.04 -0.42 -36.59
N PRO A 262 -8.11 -0.97 -37.39
CA PRO A 262 -6.83 -1.46 -36.87
C PRO A 262 -6.05 -0.33 -36.20
N LEU A 263 -5.31 -0.69 -35.15
CA LEU A 263 -4.39 0.22 -34.47
C LEU A 263 -3.04 0.19 -35.16
N GLU A 264 -2.69 1.33 -35.75
CA GLU A 264 -1.36 1.59 -36.27
C GLU A 264 -0.36 1.76 -35.12
N ARG A 265 0.82 1.15 -35.25
CA ARG A 265 1.96 1.47 -34.39
C ARG A 265 2.83 2.49 -35.10
N SER A 266 2.94 3.70 -34.56
CA SER A 266 4.01 4.61 -34.94
C SER A 266 5.33 4.12 -34.34
N ASN A 267 6.37 4.04 -35.18
CA ASN A 267 7.77 3.88 -34.78
C ASN A 267 8.53 5.20 -34.95
#